data_AF-A0A3D3WDX2-F1
#
_entry.id   AF-A0A3D3WDX2-F1
#
_cell.length_a   1.000
_cell.length_b   1.000
_cell.length_c   1.000
_cell.angle_alpha   90.00
_cell.angle_beta   90.00
_cell.angle_gamma   90.00
#
_symmetry.space_group_name_H-M   'P 1'
#
loop_
_entity.id
_entity.type
_entity.pdbx_description
1 polymer ?
#
loop_
_entity_poly.entity_id
_entity_poly.type
_entity_poly.pdbx_seq_one_letter_code
_entity_poly.pdbx_strand_id
1 'polypeptide(L)' 'GGKTIGRIGKAARQELEAMLDRRVHLFTHVKFRKNWLDDPARYRDWGLDFNA' A
#
# COMPACT_ATOMS: atom_id res chain seq x y z
N GLY A 1 -10.61 13.93 -9.86
CA GLY A 1 -10.97 12.50 -9.92
C GLY A 1 -9.99 11.70 -9.09
N GLY A 2 -10.42 11.18 -7.95
CA GLY A 2 -9.63 10.33 -7.04
C GLY A 2 -10.53 9.40 -6.21
N LYS A 3 -11.73 9.12 -6.73
CA LYS A 3 -12.78 8.40 -5.99
C LYS A 3 -12.35 6.96 -5.65
N THR A 4 -11.62 6.31 -6.55
CA THR A 4 -11.13 4.94 -6.36
C THR A 4 -10.07 4.86 -5.26
N ILE A 5 -9.03 5.69 -5.30
CA ILE A 5 -8.00 5.71 -4.24
C ILE A 5 -8.60 6.11 -2.89
N GLY A 6 -9.54 7.06 -2.87
CA GLY A 6 -10.27 7.44 -1.66
C GLY A 6 -11.06 6.29 -1.06
N ARG A 7 -11.72 5.47 -1.90
CA ARG A 7 -12.43 4.25 -1.45
C ARG A 7 -11.48 3.23 -0.85
N ILE A 8 -10.35 2.97 -1.51
CA ILE A 8 -9.32 2.03 -1.03
C ILE A 8 -8.73 2.51 0.29
N GLY A 9 -8.30 3.78 0.37
CA GLY A 9 -7.73 4.36 1.58
C GLY A 9 -8.72 4.36 2.74
N LYS A 10 -10.02 4.61 2.49
CA LYS A 10 -11.06 4.53 3.52
C LYS A 10 -11.21 3.11 4.06
N ALA A 11 -11.30 2.10 3.19
CA ALA A 11 -11.43 0.70 3.60
C ALA A 11 -10.22 0.24 4.42
N ALA A 12 -9.00 0.50 3.91
CA ALA A 12 -7.76 0.14 4.60
C ALA A 12 -7.65 0.84 5.97
N ARG A 13 -8.04 2.12 6.07
CA ARG A 13 -8.03 2.84 7.36
C ARG A 13 -8.99 2.20 8.37
N GLN A 14 -10.20 1.82 7.95
CA GLN A 14 -11.19 1.20 8.86
C GLN A 14 -10.69 -0.14 9.42
N GLU A 15 -10.08 -0.95 8.56
CA GLU A 15 -9.48 -2.23 8.97
C GLU A 15 -8.32 -2.02 9.94
N LEU A 16 -7.41 -1.07 9.64
CA LEU A 16 -6.29 -0.73 10.52
C LEU A 16 -6.73 -0.15 11.86
N GLU A 17 -7.76 0.69 11.89
CA GLU A 17 -8.32 1.22 13.13
C GLU A 17 -8.90 0.11 14.01
N ALA A 18 -9.57 -0.89 13.41
CA ALA A 18 -10.10 -2.04 14.14
C ALA A 18 -8.99 -2.97 14.67
N MET A 19 -7.93 -3.20 13.88
CA MET A 19 -6.82 -4.06 14.31
C MET A 19 -5.95 -3.42 15.41
N LEU A 20 -5.82 -2.09 15.40
CA LEU A 20 -4.95 -1.35 16.32
C LEU A 20 -5.69 -0.70 17.49
N ASP A 21 -7.02 -0.82 17.53
CA ASP A 21 -7.93 -0.22 18.51
C ASP A 21 -7.66 1.27 18.77
N ARG A 22 -7.33 2.01 17.70
CA ARG A 22 -6.99 3.43 17.78
C ARG A 22 -7.27 4.15 16.48
N ARG A 23 -7.44 5.47 16.55
CA ARG A 23 -7.63 6.31 15.38
C ARG A 23 -6.36 6.38 14.53
N VAL A 24 -6.50 6.23 13.21
CA VAL A 24 -5.38 6.22 12.26
C VAL A 24 -5.57 7.30 11.20
N HIS A 25 -4.53 8.09 10.95
CA HIS A 25 -4.46 8.98 9.79
C HIS A 25 -3.62 8.32 8.70
N LEU A 26 -4.28 7.76 7.68
CA LEU A 26 -3.61 7.06 6.57
C LEU A 26 -3.39 7.99 5.37
N PHE A 27 -2.13 8.20 4.99
CA PHE A 27 -1.77 8.91 3.76
C PHE A 27 -1.48 7.91 2.63
N THR A 28 -2.32 7.90 1.60
CA THR A 28 -2.15 7.03 0.40
C THR A 28 -1.60 7.80 -0.80
N HIS A 29 -0.53 7.28 -1.41
CA HIS A 29 0.09 7.83 -2.62
C HIS A 29 0.25 6.73 -3.67
N VAL A 30 -0.16 7.00 -4.91
CA VAL A 30 0.12 6.11 -6.06
C VAL A 30 1.45 6.53 -6.67
N LYS A 31 2.41 5.60 -6.73
CA LYS A 31 3.67 5.79 -7.45
C LYS A 31 3.64 4.90 -8.69
N PHE A 32 3.83 5.49 -9.87
CA PHE A 32 3.99 4.75 -11.12
C PHE A 32 5.46 4.68 -11.49
N ARG A 33 5.93 3.46 -11.79
CA ARG A 33 7.24 3.18 -12.35
C ARG A 33 7.06 2.10 -13.41
N LYS A 34 7.63 2.29 -14.60
CA LYS A 34 7.62 1.28 -15.66
C LYS A 34 8.52 0.11 -15.25
N ASN A 35 8.08 -1.12 -15.50
CA ASN A 35 8.86 -2.35 -15.29
C ASN A 35 9.44 -2.51 -13.85
N TRP A 36 8.75 -2.01 -12.83
CA TRP A 36 9.26 -2.10 -11.45
C TRP A 36 9.33 -3.54 -10.92
N LEU A 37 8.54 -4.43 -11.52
CA LEU A 37 8.54 -5.85 -11.18
C LEU A 37 9.85 -6.53 -11.56
N ASP A 38 10.65 -5.97 -12.48
CA ASP A 38 11.90 -6.59 -12.96
C ASP A 38 13.13 -6.24 -12.09
N ASP A 39 12.95 -5.51 -10.99
CA ASP A 39 14.01 -5.06 -10.09
C ASP A 39 13.95 -5.83 -8.75
N PRO A 40 14.73 -6.93 -8.59
CA PRO A 40 14.72 -7.76 -7.38
C PRO A 40 15.09 -6.99 -6.11
N ALA A 41 15.83 -5.88 -6.22
CA ALA A 41 16.20 -5.07 -5.06
C ALA A 41 14.95 -4.47 -4.37
N ARG A 42 13.86 -4.26 -5.11
CA ARG A 42 12.60 -3.70 -4.58
C ARG A 42 11.82 -4.67 -3.73
N TYR A 43 11.83 -5.95 -4.10
CA TYR A 43 11.18 -6.99 -3.32
C TYR A 43 11.86 -7.12 -1.96
N ARG A 44 13.20 -7.08 -1.94
CA ARG A 44 13.99 -7.10 -0.71
C ARG A 44 13.65 -5.92 0.23
N ASP A 45 13.52 -4.71 -0.30
CA ASP A 45 13.13 -3.53 0.50
C ASP A 45 11.73 -3.64 1.12
N TRP A 46 10.85 -4.46 0.53
CA TRP A 46 9.50 -4.75 1.03
C TRP A 46 9.41 -6.06 1.81
N GLY A 47 10.53 -6.77 1.98
CA GLY A 47 10.55 -8.09 2.62
C GLY A 47 9.82 -9.17 1.81
N LEU A 48 9.68 -8.99 0.50
CA LEU A 48 9.09 -9.96 -0.43
C LEU A 48 10.19 -10.76 -1.12
N ASP A 49 9.90 -12.02 -1.45
CA ASP A 49 10.77 -12.83 -2.31
C ASP A 49 10.41 -12.60 -3.77
N PHE A 50 11.43 -12.39 -4.61
CA PHE A 50 11.28 -12.20 -6.04
C PHE A 50 10.96 -13.51 -6.78
N ASN A 51 11.39 -14.65 -6.23
CA ASN A 51 11.26 -15.97 -6.87
C ASN A 51 10.13 -16.83 -6.29
N ALA A 52 9.21 -16.24 -5.52
CA ALA A 52 8.06 -16.94 -4.93
C ALA A 52 7.02 -17.40 -5.96
#